data_AF-A0A6N9QHA0-F1
#
_entry.id   AF-A0A6N9QHA0-F1
#
_cell.length_a   1.000
_cell.length_b   1.000
_cell.length_c   1.000
_cell.angle_alpha   90.00
_cell.angle_beta   90.00
_cell.angle_gamma   90.00
#
_symmetry.space_group_name_H-M   'P 1'
#
loop_
_entity.id
_entity.type
_entity.pdbx_description
1 polymer ?
#
loop_
_entity_poly.entity_id
_entity_poly.type
_entity_poly.pdbx_seq_one_letter_code
_entity_poly.pdbx_strand_id
1 'polypeptide(L)' 'MNGYITVQEAANKWGITPRQVQILCKTNRVVGAARMSRIWIIPEDAEKPTDNRRKVEYCNE' A
#
# COMPACT_ATOMS: atom_id res chain seq x y z
N MET A 1 0.85 8.74 -18.30
CA MET A 1 1.36 7.67 -17.40
C MET A 1 1.11 8.14 -15.97
N ASN A 2 -0.16 8.32 -15.64
CA ASN A 2 -1.09 7.32 -15.11
C ASN A 2 -1.04 7.20 -13.58
N GLY A 3 -0.50 8.18 -12.83
CA GLY A 3 -0.92 8.62 -11.48
C GLY A 3 -1.29 7.56 -10.43
N TYR A 4 -0.91 6.31 -10.65
CA TYR A 4 -1.33 5.12 -9.97
C TYR A 4 -0.17 4.13 -10.01
N ILE A 5 0.07 3.53 -8.87
CA ILE A 5 1.07 2.52 -8.61
C ILE A 5 0.39 1.22 -8.21
N THR A 6 1.11 0.13 -8.42
CA THR A 6 0.71 -1.21 -7.99
C THR A 6 0.94 -1.42 -6.50
N VAL A 7 0.41 -2.52 -5.97
CA VAL A 7 0.66 -2.95 -4.59
C VAL A 7 2.15 -3.10 -4.29
N GLN A 8 2.94 -3.59 -5.24
CA GLN A 8 4.38 -3.82 -5.05
C GLN A 8 5.14 -2.50 -4.99
N GLU A 9 4.82 -1.56 -5.87
CA GLU A 9 5.42 -0.23 -5.85
C GLU A 9 5.04 0.53 -4.58
N ALA A 10 3.78 0.47 -4.16
CA ALA A 10 3.33 1.05 -2.89
C ALA A 10 4.02 0.41 -1.68
N ALA A 11 4.25 -0.91 -1.71
CA ALA A 11 4.97 -1.65 -0.67
C ALA A 11 6.41 -1.13 -0.51
N ASN A 12 7.11 -0.96 -1.64
CA ASN A 12 8.45 -0.38 -1.67
C ASN A 12 8.45 1.08 -1.20
N LYS A 13 7.51 1.90 -1.69
CA LYS A 13 7.37 3.31 -1.31
C LYS A 13 7.10 3.50 0.18
N TRP A 14 6.29 2.63 0.78
CA TRP A 14 5.88 2.74 2.18
C TRP A 14 6.74 1.92 3.16
N GLY A 15 7.72 1.16 2.64
CA GLY A 15 8.57 0.26 3.43
C GLY A 15 7.78 -0.80 4.20
N ILE A 16 6.75 -1.37 3.57
CA ILE A 16 5.91 -2.42 4.16
C ILE A 16 5.75 -3.59 3.20
N THR A 17 5.25 -4.72 3.69
CA THR A 17 5.01 -5.88 2.83
C THR A 17 3.79 -5.65 1.89
N PRO A 18 3.77 -6.25 0.68
CA PRO A 18 2.60 -6.20 -0.21
C PRO A 18 1.29 -6.67 0.45
N ARG A 19 1.38 -7.62 1.38
CA ARG A 19 0.23 -8.08 2.17
C ARG A 19 -0.35 -6.96 3.04
N GLN A 20 0.49 -6.16 3.68
CA GLN A 20 0.03 -5.02 4.47
C GLN A 20 -0.63 -3.96 3.59
N VAL A 21 -0.07 -3.66 2.42
CA VAL A 21 -0.69 -2.78 1.43
C VAL A 21 -2.09 -3.28 1.05
N GLN A 22 -2.24 -4.56 0.73
CA GLN A 22 -3.55 -5.15 0.40
C GLN A 22 -4.56 -5.03 1.55
N ILE A 23 -4.11 -5.18 2.81
CA ILE A 23 -4.98 -5.00 3.98
C ILE A 23 -5.42 -3.53 4.08
N LEU A 24 -4.52 -2.57 3.87
CA LEU A 24 -4.84 -1.14 3.88
C LEU A 24 -5.86 -0.78 2.79
N CYS A 25 -5.70 -1.34 1.58
CA CYS A 25 -6.65 -1.15 0.50
C CYS A 25 -8.01 -1.80 0.80
N LYS A 26 -8.02 -3.04 1.33
CA LYS A 26 -9.26 -3.73 1.73
C LYS A 26 -10.02 -3.04 2.86
N THR A 27 -9.31 -2.35 3.74
CA THR A 27 -9.88 -1.60 4.87
C THR A 27 -10.26 -0.17 4.49
N ASN A 28 -10.21 0.20 3.20
CA ASN A 28 -10.48 1.54 2.69
C ASN A 28 -9.68 2.65 3.39
N ARG A 29 -8.46 2.33 3.86
CA ARG A 29 -7.56 3.30 4.50
C ARG A 29 -6.73 4.09 3.50
N VAL A 30 -6.61 3.60 2.27
CA VAL A 30 -5.86 4.27 1.20
C VAL A 30 -6.85 5.04 0.33
N VAL A 31 -6.83 6.37 0.43
CA VAL A 31 -7.73 7.23 -0.35
C VAL A 31 -7.44 7.06 -1.84
N GLY A 32 -8.50 6.88 -2.63
CA GLY A 32 -8.40 6.68 -4.08
C GLY A 32 -7.87 5.32 -4.52
N ALA A 33 -7.52 4.42 -3.58
CA ALA A 33 -7.22 3.05 -3.96
C ALA A 33 -8.49 2.33 -4.42
N ALA A 34 -8.39 1.66 -5.56
CA ALA A 34 -9.49 0.92 -6.15
C ALA A 34 -9.03 -0.47 -6.59
N ARG A 35 -9.96 -1.42 -6.56
CA ARG A 35 -9.70 -2.76 -7.06
C ARG A 35 -10.17 -2.85 -8.51
N MET A 36 -9.22 -2.87 -9.44
CA MET A 36 -9.46 -3.08 -10.85
C MET A 36 -9.34 -4.59 -11.13
N SER A 37 -10.48 -5.28 -11.23
CA SER A 37 -10.55 -6.74 -11.39
C SER A 37 -9.85 -7.51 -10.26
N ARG A 38 -8.63 -8.01 -10.50
CA ARG A 38 -7.82 -8.78 -9.54
C ARG A 38 -6.65 -7.99 -8.95
N ILE A 39 -6.44 -6.75 -9.38
CA ILE A 39 -5.30 -5.93 -9.01
C ILE A 39 -5.80 -4.70 -8.24
N TRP A 40 -5.02 -4.27 -7.25
CA TRP A 40 -5.24 -2.97 -6.63
C TRP A 40 -4.43 -1.91 -7.36
N ILE A 41 -5.12 -0.84 -7.74
CA ILE A 41 -4.51 0.41 -8.20
C ILE A 41 -4.55 1.39 -7.04
N ILE A 42 -3.41 2.00 -6.74
CA ILE A 42 -3.22 2.92 -5.63
C ILE A 42 -2.73 4.22 -6.24
N PRO A 43 -3.30 5.38 -5.94
CA PRO A 43 -2.77 6.64 -6.46
C PRO A 43 -1.30 6.81 -6.11
N GLU A 44 -0.49 7.32 -7.03
CA GLU A 44 0.93 7.55 -6.78
C GLU A 44 1.13 8.53 -5.62
N ASP A 45 0.27 9.54 -5.51
CA ASP A 45 0.27 10.54 -4.44
C ASP A 45 -0.29 10.00 -3.11
N ALA A 46 -0.73 8.73 -3.06
CA ALA A 46 -1.23 8.15 -1.83
C ALA A 46 -0.10 7.94 -0.81
N GLU A 47 -0.24 8.58 0.34
CA GLU A 47 0.62 8.36 1.49
C GLU A 47 0.17 7.14 2.28
N LYS A 48 1.12 6.52 2.99
CA LYS A 48 0.82 5.41 3.89
C LYS A 48 -0.14 5.92 4.97
N PRO A 49 -1.37 5.39 5.08
CA PRO A 49 -2.25 5.76 6.18
C PRO A 49 -1.57 5.41 7.49
N THR A 50 -1.33 6.41 8.33
CA THR A 50 -0.57 6.26 9.57
C THR A 50 -1.29 5.25 10.47
N ASP A 51 -0.74 4.04 10.59
CA ASP A 51 -1.16 3.06 11.57
C ASP A 51 -0.16 3.14 12.71
N ASN A 52 -0.61 3.58 13.88
CA ASN A 52 0.22 3.80 15.07
C ASN A 52 0.70 2.48 15.71
N ARG A 53 0.80 1.41 14.94
CA ARG A 53 1.20 0.08 15.39
C ARG A 53 2.70 -0.05 15.21
N ARG A 54 3.40 -0.02 16.35
CA ARG A 54 4.83 -0.23 16.58
C ARG A 54 5.57 -0.85 15.40
N LYS A 55 6.63 -0.18 14.94
CA LYS A 55 7.68 -0.74 14.08
C LYS A 55 8.12 -2.08 14.68
N VAL A 56 7.77 -3.18 14.01
CA VAL A 56 8.55 -4.41 14.12
C VAL A 56 9.43 -4.39 12.89
N GLU A 57 10.70 -4.00 13.05
CA GLU A 57 11.67 -4.09 11.97
C GLU A 57 11.90 -5.58 11.72
N TYR A 58 11.38 -6.08 10.60
CA TYR A 58 11.75 -7.39 10.11
C TYR A 58 13.09 -7.22 9.39
N CYS A 59 14.17 -7.74 9.98
CA CYS A 59 15.39 -8.04 9.23
C CYS A 59 15.02 -9.02 8.12
N ASN A 60 15.13 -8.60 6.86
CA ASN A 60 15.25 -9.55 5.76
C ASN A 60 16.75 -9.73 5.56
N GLU A 61 17.22 -10.92 5.92
CA GLU A 61 18.58 -11.43 5.72
C GLU A 61 18.89 -11.63 4.23
#